data_AF-A0A2S6TU09-F1
#
_entry.id   AF-A0A2S6TU09-F1
#
_cell.length_a   1.000
_cell.length_b   1.000
_cell.length_c   1.000
_cell.angle_alpha   90.00
_cell.angle_beta   90.00
_cell.angle_gamma   90.00
#
_symmetry.space_group_name_H-M   'P 1'
#
loop_
_entity.id
_entity.type
_entity.pdbx_description
1 polymer ?
#
loop_
_entity_poly.entity_id
_entity_poly.type
_entity_poly.pdbx_seq_one_letter_code
_entity_poly.pdbx_strand_id
1 'polypeptide(L)'
;MSSPNSETQKRFSNLLELAKRSKFKGERNNALSAAKRIATKHGMTIEEFEKDSSNSKNKTNRSWANKSRQKKENFANELFKNINDSYYEKERWQRAVNSAKARGLDENIRKRESTLEKSLKISKNKRPAGKHAEVLLRETSLSFKEITEITGLNIYQVVGIRLKIRTDLI
;
A
#
# COMPACT_ATOMS: atom_id res chain seq x y z
N MET A 1 -3.67 18.69 34.71
CA MET A 1 -3.78 17.30 34.19
C MET A 1 -5.03 17.21 33.34
N SER A 2 -4.92 16.75 32.09
CA SER A 2 -6.03 16.82 31.11
C SER A 2 -6.80 15.51 31.07
N SER A 3 -8.10 15.57 31.36
CA SER A 3 -9.01 14.44 31.18
C SER A 3 -8.94 13.89 29.74
N PRO A 4 -9.01 12.57 29.55
CA PRO A 4 -8.95 11.96 28.24
C PRO A 4 -10.17 12.36 27.39
N ASN A 5 -9.93 12.66 26.11
CA ASN A 5 -11.00 12.91 25.13
C ASN A 5 -11.80 11.61 24.88
N SER A 6 -13.04 11.75 24.41
CA SER A 6 -13.93 10.64 24.03
C SER A 6 -13.30 9.66 23.03
N GLU A 7 -12.45 10.15 22.12
CA GLU A 7 -11.75 9.29 21.16
C GLU A 7 -10.62 8.49 21.81
N THR A 8 -9.82 9.11 22.68
CA THR A 8 -8.82 8.39 23.48
C THR A 8 -9.47 7.35 24.38
N GLN A 9 -10.66 7.64 24.89
CA GLN A 9 -11.43 6.68 25.70
C GLN A 9 -11.87 5.45 24.90
N LYS A 10 -12.39 5.66 23.68
CA LYS A 10 -12.75 4.57 22.76
C LYS A 10 -11.55 3.73 22.36
N ARG A 11 -10.42 4.38 22.00
CA ARG A 11 -9.18 3.69 21.62
C ARG A 11 -8.68 2.80 22.76
N PHE A 12 -8.70 3.31 23.98
CA PHE A 12 -8.32 2.53 25.17
C PHE A 12 -9.24 1.33 25.41
N SER A 13 -10.56 1.52 25.33
CA SER A 13 -11.54 0.42 25.46
C SER A 13 -11.30 -0.68 24.42
N ASN A 14 -11.04 -0.31 23.17
CA ASN A 14 -10.77 -1.25 22.09
C ASN A 14 -9.47 -2.05 22.34
N LEU A 15 -8.43 -1.41 22.91
CA LEU A 15 -7.18 -2.10 23.27
C LEU A 15 -7.39 -3.12 24.39
N LEU A 16 -8.19 -2.79 25.41
CA LEU A 16 -8.52 -3.75 26.46
C LEU A 16 -9.37 -4.90 25.94
N GLU A 17 -10.32 -4.63 25.05
CA GLU A 17 -11.13 -5.66 24.42
C GLU A 17 -10.27 -6.58 23.53
N LEU A 18 -9.36 -6.01 22.75
CA LEU A 18 -8.41 -6.78 21.93
C LEU A 18 -7.53 -7.67 22.81
N ALA A 19 -7.05 -7.15 23.94
CA ALA A 19 -6.26 -7.93 24.90
C ALA A 19 -7.06 -9.11 25.50
N LYS A 20 -8.37 -8.92 25.76
CA LYS A 20 -9.26 -9.97 26.28
C LYS A 20 -9.60 -11.02 25.20
N ARG A 21 -9.77 -10.61 23.94
CA ARG A 21 -10.26 -11.48 22.85
C ARG A 21 -9.15 -12.16 22.04
N SER A 22 -7.94 -11.61 22.00
CA SER A 22 -6.87 -12.16 21.14
C SER A 22 -6.33 -13.51 21.63
N LYS A 23 -6.23 -14.46 20.70
CA LYS A 23 -5.63 -15.80 20.91
C LYS A 23 -4.11 -15.74 21.07
N PHE A 24 -3.44 -14.76 20.47
CA PHE A 24 -1.98 -14.68 20.39
C PHE A 24 -1.38 -13.90 21.57
N LYS A 25 -0.42 -14.50 22.29
CA LYS A 25 0.23 -13.88 23.46
C LYS A 25 0.90 -12.55 23.14
N GLY A 26 1.55 -12.44 21.97
CA GLY A 26 2.21 -11.21 21.52
C GLY A 26 1.24 -10.05 21.35
N GLU A 27 0.09 -10.30 20.71
CA GLU A 27 -0.96 -9.29 20.51
C GLU A 27 -1.56 -8.82 21.84
N ARG A 28 -1.87 -9.74 22.76
CA ARG A 28 -2.36 -9.38 24.10
C ARG A 28 -1.38 -8.48 24.84
N ASN A 29 -0.10 -8.85 24.85
CA ASN A 29 0.94 -8.08 25.51
C ASN A 29 1.14 -6.69 24.88
N ASN A 30 1.09 -6.62 23.54
CA ASN A 30 1.19 -5.36 22.81
C ASN A 30 0.00 -4.44 23.12
N ALA A 31 -1.23 -4.97 23.08
CA ALA A 31 -2.44 -4.22 23.39
C ALA A 31 -2.44 -3.69 24.83
N LEU A 32 -2.04 -4.51 25.81
CA LEU A 32 -1.87 -4.07 27.21
C LEU A 32 -0.79 -3.00 27.36
N SER A 33 0.35 -3.16 26.68
CA SER A 33 1.44 -2.16 26.70
C SER A 33 0.98 -0.83 26.11
N ALA A 34 0.25 -0.86 24.99
CA ALA A 34 -0.34 0.32 24.38
C ALA A 34 -1.37 1.00 25.29
N ALA A 35 -2.23 0.23 25.96
CA ALA A 35 -3.17 0.75 26.95
C ALA A 35 -2.44 1.44 28.12
N LYS A 36 -1.37 0.82 28.66
CA LYS A 36 -0.51 1.42 29.70
C LYS A 36 0.10 2.74 29.27
N ARG A 37 0.56 2.86 28.02
CA ARG A 37 1.11 4.11 27.47
C ARG A 37 0.05 5.23 27.41
N ILE A 38 -1.18 4.90 27.04
CA ILE A 38 -2.28 5.88 27.02
C ILE A 38 -2.61 6.34 28.45
N ALA A 39 -2.71 5.39 29.39
CA ALA A 39 -3.02 5.69 30.78
C ALA A 39 -1.94 6.59 31.43
N THR A 40 -0.66 6.23 31.28
CA THR A 40 0.48 7.04 31.77
C THR A 40 0.53 8.44 31.15
N LYS A 41 0.25 8.57 29.85
CA LYS A 41 0.17 9.88 29.17
C LYS A 41 -0.89 10.81 29.79
N HIS A 42 -1.98 10.26 30.31
CA HIS A 42 -3.05 11.01 30.96
C HIS A 42 -2.94 11.04 32.49
N GLY A 43 -1.88 10.46 33.06
CA GLY A 43 -1.67 10.40 34.51
C GLY A 43 -2.68 9.50 35.24
N MET A 44 -3.28 8.54 34.53
CA MET A 44 -4.29 7.62 35.07
C MET A 44 -3.77 6.19 35.12
N THR A 45 -4.39 5.37 35.96
CA THR A 45 -4.18 3.91 35.94
C THR A 45 -5.14 3.22 34.95
N ILE A 46 -4.85 1.97 34.56
CA ILE A 46 -5.74 1.20 33.66
C ILE A 46 -7.14 1.05 34.27
N GLU A 47 -7.19 0.78 35.57
CA GLU A 47 -8.42 0.53 36.33
C GLU A 47 -9.26 1.82 36.44
N GLU A 48 -8.60 2.94 36.66
CA GLU A 48 -9.24 4.26 36.72
C GLU A 48 -9.86 4.65 35.37
N PHE A 49 -9.19 4.31 34.27
CA PHE A 49 -9.68 4.53 32.92
C PHE A 49 -10.87 3.61 32.56
N GLU A 50 -10.90 2.38 33.08
CA GLU A 50 -12.04 1.44 32.93
C GLU A 50 -13.27 1.93 33.72
N LYS A 51 -13.04 2.52 34.91
CA LYS A 51 -14.09 3.10 35.75
C LYS A 51 -14.74 4.33 35.09
N ASP A 52 -13.93 5.23 34.53
CA ASP A 52 -14.42 6.44 33.83
C ASP A 52 -15.26 6.08 32.57
N SER A 53 -14.87 5.03 31.84
CA SER A 53 -15.61 4.53 30.66
C SER A 53 -16.98 3.93 31.01
N SER A 54 -17.13 3.30 32.19
CA SER A 54 -18.39 2.66 32.59
C SER A 54 -19.51 3.65 32.92
N ASN A 55 -19.16 4.88 33.34
CA ASN A 55 -20.13 5.93 33.66
C ASN A 55 -20.82 6.53 32.42
N SER A 56 -20.25 6.33 31.22
CA SER A 56 -20.79 6.85 29.95
C SER A 56 -21.85 5.94 29.29
N LYS A 57 -22.10 4.72 29.79
CA LYS A 57 -22.86 3.69 29.05
C LYS A 57 -24.39 3.72 29.19
N ASN A 58 -24.98 4.72 29.85
CA ASN A 58 -26.42 4.74 30.16
C ASN A 58 -27.32 5.64 29.30
N LYS A 59 -26.93 5.99 28.06
CA LYS A 59 -27.87 6.63 27.13
C LYS A 59 -27.79 6.01 25.74
N THR A 60 -28.97 5.67 25.21
CA THR A 60 -29.31 5.40 23.80
C THR A 60 -29.35 3.94 23.28
N ASN A 61 -30.28 3.12 23.81
CA ASN A 61 -30.73 1.89 23.12
C ASN A 61 -31.92 2.09 22.14
N ARG A 62 -32.42 3.32 21.94
CA ARG A 62 -33.54 3.62 21.02
C ARG A 62 -33.13 4.10 19.61
N SER A 63 -31.83 4.21 19.30
CA SER A 63 -31.35 4.90 18.08
C SER A 63 -31.21 4.00 16.85
N TRP A 64 -31.15 2.67 16.96
CA TRP A 64 -30.74 1.83 15.82
C TRP A 64 -31.83 1.71 14.74
N ALA A 65 -33.10 1.53 15.13
CA ALA A 65 -34.19 1.31 14.18
C ALA A 65 -34.50 2.52 13.28
N ASN A 66 -34.40 3.76 13.79
CA ASN A 66 -34.62 4.97 13.00
C ASN A 66 -33.42 5.34 12.10
N LYS A 67 -32.20 4.96 12.52
CA LYS A 67 -30.97 5.29 11.78
C LYS A 67 -30.81 4.49 10.50
N SER A 68 -31.37 3.28 10.43
CA SER A 68 -31.32 2.45 9.21
C SER A 68 -32.28 2.96 8.13
N ARG A 69 -33.46 3.47 8.50
CA ARG A 69 -34.43 4.09 7.58
C ARG A 69 -33.91 5.41 7.00
N GLN A 70 -33.43 6.32 7.84
CA GLN A 70 -32.79 7.57 7.37
C GLN A 70 -31.57 7.30 6.48
N LYS A 71 -30.77 6.26 6.76
CA LYS A 71 -29.62 5.90 5.92
C LYS A 71 -30.03 5.43 4.52
N LYS A 72 -31.16 4.72 4.37
CA LYS A 72 -31.66 4.29 3.05
C LYS A 72 -32.24 5.45 2.24
N GLU A 73 -32.99 6.34 2.87
CA GLU A 73 -33.56 7.53 2.21
C GLU A 73 -32.46 8.52 1.80
N ASN A 74 -31.45 8.73 2.65
CA ASN A 74 -30.30 9.56 2.32
C ASN A 74 -29.47 8.97 1.17
N PHE A 75 -29.28 7.65 1.12
CA PHE A 75 -28.55 6.99 0.05
C PHE A 75 -29.24 7.13 -1.31
N ALA A 76 -30.57 6.97 -1.37
CA ALA A 76 -31.33 7.19 -2.59
C ALA A 76 -31.21 8.65 -3.05
N ASN A 77 -31.35 9.61 -2.14
CA ASN A 77 -31.21 11.04 -2.46
C ASN A 77 -29.79 11.43 -2.88
N GLU A 78 -28.74 10.79 -2.35
CA GLU A 78 -27.34 10.96 -2.80
C GLU A 78 -27.13 10.40 -4.22
N LEU A 79 -27.71 9.23 -4.54
CA LEU A 79 -27.61 8.65 -5.88
C LEU A 79 -28.25 9.54 -6.96
N PHE A 80 -29.41 10.14 -6.68
CA PHE A 80 -30.08 11.04 -7.63
C PHE A 80 -29.38 12.38 -7.82
N LYS A 81 -28.76 12.94 -6.77
CA LYS A 81 -27.91 14.14 -6.89
C LYS A 81 -26.70 13.89 -7.80
N ASN A 82 -26.09 12.71 -7.68
CA ASN A 82 -24.93 12.30 -8.46
C ASN A 82 -25.16 12.31 -9.99
N ILE A 83 -26.40 12.08 -10.45
CA ILE A 83 -26.71 12.00 -11.88
C ILE A 83 -26.66 13.39 -12.54
N ASN A 84 -27.28 14.40 -11.93
CA ASN A 84 -27.22 15.79 -12.44
C ASN A 84 -25.82 16.39 -12.25
N ASP A 85 -25.15 16.07 -11.15
CA ASP A 85 -23.76 16.50 -10.90
C ASP A 85 -22.81 15.94 -11.97
N SER A 86 -23.08 14.74 -12.51
CA SER A 86 -22.24 14.15 -13.56
C SER A 86 -22.15 14.99 -14.85
N TYR A 87 -23.22 15.72 -15.20
CA TYR A 87 -23.23 16.56 -16.39
C TYR A 87 -22.40 17.83 -16.17
N TYR A 88 -22.64 18.52 -15.07
CA TYR A 88 -21.87 19.73 -14.71
C TYR A 88 -20.39 19.42 -14.43
N GLU A 89 -20.08 18.26 -13.85
CA GLU A 89 -18.71 17.81 -13.61
C GLU A 89 -17.98 17.50 -14.93
N LYS A 90 -18.67 16.89 -15.91
CA LYS A 90 -18.12 16.69 -17.26
C LYS A 90 -17.80 18.01 -17.95
N GLU A 91 -18.70 18.99 -17.89
CA GLU A 91 -18.46 20.31 -18.46
C GLU A 91 -17.27 21.02 -17.79
N ARG A 92 -17.22 20.97 -16.46
CA ARG A 92 -16.11 21.52 -15.68
C ARG A 92 -14.78 20.88 -16.06
N TRP A 93 -14.75 19.55 -16.16
CA TRP A 93 -13.57 18.80 -16.57
C TRP A 93 -13.14 19.16 -18.00
N GLN A 94 -14.07 19.23 -18.95
CA GLN A 94 -13.77 19.61 -20.33
C GLN A 94 -13.19 21.03 -20.42
N ARG A 95 -13.75 22.00 -19.68
CA ARG A 95 -13.20 23.37 -19.62
C ARG A 95 -11.79 23.37 -19.05
N ALA A 96 -11.54 22.61 -17.97
CA ALA A 96 -10.22 22.48 -17.38
C ALA A 96 -9.21 21.87 -18.36
N VAL A 97 -9.55 20.77 -19.04
CA VAL A 97 -8.72 20.12 -20.05
C VAL A 97 -8.43 21.05 -21.22
N ASN A 98 -9.43 21.77 -21.73
CA ASN A 98 -9.25 22.72 -22.83
C ASN A 98 -8.33 23.88 -22.43
N SER A 99 -8.49 24.41 -21.20
CA SER A 99 -7.60 25.46 -20.67
C SER A 99 -6.16 24.97 -20.53
N ALA A 100 -5.95 23.72 -20.16
CA ALA A 100 -4.62 23.13 -20.04
C ALA A 100 -3.99 22.88 -21.41
N LYS A 101 -4.78 22.42 -22.39
CA LYS A 101 -4.34 22.30 -23.79
C LYS A 101 -3.94 23.65 -24.38
N ALA A 102 -4.74 24.70 -24.15
CA ALA A 102 -4.42 26.07 -24.58
C ALA A 102 -3.12 26.61 -23.95
N ARG A 103 -2.76 26.14 -22.75
CA ARG A 103 -1.49 26.45 -22.07
C ARG A 103 -0.30 25.58 -22.56
N GLY A 104 -0.48 24.73 -23.57
CA GLY A 104 0.59 23.90 -24.13
C GLY A 104 0.87 22.60 -23.37
N LEU A 105 -0.08 22.08 -22.57
CA LEU A 105 0.09 20.80 -21.86
C LEU A 105 0.31 19.62 -22.82
N ASP A 106 -0.31 19.64 -24.00
CA ASP A 106 -0.30 18.51 -24.95
C ASP A 106 1.10 18.21 -25.52
N GLU A 107 1.88 19.25 -25.84
CA GLU A 107 3.26 19.07 -26.29
C GLU A 107 4.18 18.49 -25.20
N ASN A 108 3.95 18.88 -23.94
CA ASN A 108 4.75 18.43 -22.80
C ASN A 108 4.39 17.00 -22.35
N ILE A 109 3.17 16.53 -22.62
CA ILE A 109 2.77 15.14 -22.40
C ILE A 109 3.38 14.26 -23.48
N ARG A 110 3.26 14.63 -24.76
CA ARG A 110 3.85 13.87 -25.88
C ARG A 110 5.38 13.76 -25.78
N LYS A 111 6.05 14.85 -25.34
CA LYS A 111 7.48 14.84 -25.02
C LYS A 111 7.80 13.90 -23.84
N ARG A 112 7.03 13.95 -22.75
CA ARG A 112 7.22 13.07 -21.58
C ARG A 112 7.02 11.59 -21.89
N GLU A 113 5.97 11.22 -22.63
CA GLU A 113 5.72 9.83 -23.04
C GLU A 113 6.88 9.31 -23.90
N SER A 114 7.35 10.11 -24.87
CA SER A 114 8.52 9.74 -25.67
C SER A 114 9.81 9.58 -24.86
N THR A 115 9.97 10.34 -23.77
CA THR A 115 11.12 10.19 -22.86
C THR A 115 10.98 9.00 -21.92
N LEU A 116 9.76 8.67 -21.50
CA LEU A 116 9.48 7.52 -20.63
C LEU A 116 9.70 6.21 -21.38
N GLU A 117 9.24 6.11 -22.64
CA GLU A 117 9.53 4.96 -23.50
C GLU A 117 11.03 4.79 -23.77
N LYS A 118 11.78 5.90 -23.93
CA LYS A 118 13.24 5.88 -24.04
C LYS A 118 13.97 5.64 -22.70
N SER A 119 13.26 5.70 -21.57
CA SER A 119 13.82 5.57 -20.22
C SER A 119 13.73 4.15 -19.64
N LEU A 120 13.20 3.18 -20.40
CA LEU A 120 13.47 1.74 -20.18
C LEU A 120 14.94 1.40 -20.51
N LYS A 121 15.86 2.24 -20.05
CA LYS A 121 17.30 2.06 -20.12
C LYS A 121 17.60 0.84 -19.25
N ILE A 122 17.87 -0.28 -19.92
CA ILE A 122 18.60 -1.43 -19.38
C ILE A 122 19.67 -0.89 -18.43
N SER A 123 19.58 -1.26 -17.15
CA SER A 123 20.49 -0.80 -16.11
C SER A 123 21.93 -0.94 -16.59
N LYS A 124 22.66 0.18 -16.67
CA LYS A 124 24.09 0.20 -17.04
C LYS A 124 24.94 -0.63 -16.08
N ASN A 125 24.40 -0.96 -14.90
CA ASN A 125 25.07 -1.77 -13.89
C ASN A 125 24.87 -3.28 -14.10
N LYS A 126 24.02 -3.71 -15.05
CA LYS A 126 23.86 -5.13 -15.35
C LYS A 126 25.00 -5.58 -16.25
N ARG A 127 25.77 -6.57 -15.81
CA ARG A 127 26.80 -7.22 -16.63
C ARG A 127 26.14 -7.74 -17.92
N PRO A 128 26.76 -7.55 -19.11
CA PRO A 128 26.19 -8.05 -20.35
C PRO A 128 26.04 -9.58 -20.27
N ALA A 129 24.91 -10.09 -20.78
CA ALA A 129 24.50 -11.49 -20.58
C ALA A 129 25.58 -12.50 -21.00
N GLY A 130 26.29 -12.24 -22.10
CA GLY A 130 27.41 -13.09 -22.56
C GLY A 130 28.57 -13.16 -21.58
N LYS A 131 28.99 -12.03 -20.99
CA LYS A 131 30.04 -12.00 -19.96
C LYS A 131 29.57 -12.60 -18.64
N HIS A 132 28.29 -12.45 -18.32
CA HIS A 132 27.71 -13.10 -17.15
C HIS A 132 27.71 -14.63 -17.31
N ALA A 133 27.29 -15.14 -18.47
CA ALA A 133 27.34 -16.56 -18.80
C ALA A 133 28.78 -17.10 -18.81
N GLU A 134 29.74 -16.34 -19.34
CA GLU A 134 31.16 -16.72 -19.33
C GLU A 134 31.68 -16.97 -17.89
N VAL A 135 31.37 -16.06 -16.95
CA VAL A 135 31.75 -16.20 -15.54
C VAL A 135 31.07 -17.42 -14.91
N LEU A 136 29.77 -17.62 -15.14
CA LEU A 136 29.06 -18.79 -14.60
C LEU A 136 29.67 -20.10 -15.10
N LEU A 137 30.02 -20.18 -16.39
CA LEU A 137 30.64 -21.36 -16.97
C LEU A 137 32.07 -21.64 -16.46
N ARG A 138 32.81 -20.60 -16.05
CA ARG A 138 34.17 -20.72 -15.51
C ARG A 138 34.16 -21.07 -14.02
N GLU A 139 33.34 -20.38 -13.25
CA GLU A 139 33.41 -20.38 -11.78
C GLU A 139 32.44 -21.37 -11.13
N THR A 140 31.42 -21.85 -11.85
CA THR A 140 30.35 -22.68 -11.27
C THR A 140 30.17 -23.99 -12.02
N SER A 141 29.58 -24.99 -11.35
CA SER A 141 29.19 -26.27 -11.92
C SER A 141 27.71 -26.34 -12.33
N LEU A 142 27.10 -25.17 -12.62
CA LEU A 142 25.69 -25.09 -13.04
C LEU A 142 25.47 -25.78 -14.39
N SER A 143 24.27 -26.33 -14.58
CA SER A 143 23.83 -26.88 -15.85
C SER A 143 23.57 -25.76 -16.88
N PHE A 144 23.62 -26.11 -18.17
CA PHE A 144 23.32 -25.13 -19.22
C PHE A 144 21.91 -24.54 -19.10
N LYS A 145 20.93 -25.32 -18.62
CA LYS A 145 19.56 -24.84 -18.41
C LYS A 145 19.50 -23.75 -17.33
N GLU A 146 20.14 -23.98 -16.18
CA GLU A 146 20.19 -22.98 -15.10
C GLU A 146 20.87 -21.69 -15.57
N ILE A 147 21.93 -21.79 -16.37
CA ILE A 147 22.62 -20.62 -16.92
C ILE A 147 21.72 -19.85 -17.91
N THR A 148 20.90 -20.55 -18.71
CA THR A 148 19.93 -19.89 -19.60
C THR A 148 18.86 -19.13 -18.82
N GLU A 149 18.36 -19.71 -17.72
CA GLU A 149 17.36 -19.08 -16.86
C GLU A 149 17.91 -17.82 -16.16
N ILE A 150 19.18 -17.86 -15.71
CA ILE A 150 19.82 -16.72 -15.03
C ILE A 150 20.18 -15.59 -16.02
N THR A 151 20.67 -15.94 -17.20
CA THR A 151 21.24 -14.97 -18.15
C THR A 151 20.25 -14.48 -19.20
N GLY A 152 19.17 -15.25 -19.44
CA GLY A 152 18.21 -15.01 -20.52
C GLY A 152 18.75 -15.34 -21.91
N LEU A 153 19.89 -16.05 -22.00
CA LEU A 153 20.45 -16.50 -23.27
C LEU A 153 19.79 -17.81 -23.74
N ASN A 154 19.81 -18.05 -25.04
CA ASN A 154 19.42 -19.35 -25.60
C ASN A 154 20.49 -20.40 -25.26
N ILE A 155 20.07 -21.65 -25.03
CA ILE A 155 20.97 -22.78 -24.72
C ILE A 155 22.12 -22.93 -25.73
N TYR A 156 21.86 -22.72 -27.03
CA TYR A 156 22.89 -22.79 -28.06
C TYR A 156 23.94 -21.68 -27.92
N GLN A 157 23.53 -20.50 -27.48
CA GLN A 157 24.46 -19.38 -27.22
C GLN A 157 25.36 -19.70 -26.03
N VAL A 158 24.81 -20.28 -24.96
CA VAL A 158 25.57 -20.72 -23.78
C VAL A 158 26.58 -21.82 -24.16
N VAL A 159 26.17 -22.81 -24.96
CA VAL A 159 27.07 -23.86 -25.46
C VAL A 159 28.17 -23.28 -26.36
N GLY A 160 27.83 -22.34 -27.24
CA GLY A 160 28.81 -21.63 -28.08
C GLY A 160 29.87 -20.89 -27.24
N ILE A 161 29.45 -20.22 -26.16
CA ILE A 161 30.38 -19.58 -25.22
C ILE A 161 31.27 -20.64 -24.54
N ARG A 162 30.71 -21.78 -24.12
CA ARG A 162 31.48 -22.87 -23.51
C ARG A 162 32.54 -23.44 -24.46
N LEU A 163 32.20 -23.60 -25.74
CA LEU A 163 33.16 -24.06 -26.76
C LEU A 163 34.27 -23.03 -26.98
N LYS A 164 33.92 -21.74 -27.06
CA LYS A 164 34.91 -20.66 -27.18
C LYS A 164 35.87 -20.58 -25.98
N ILE A 165 35.37 -20.75 -24.77
CA ILE A 165 36.23 -20.81 -23.56
C ILE A 165 37.23 -21.97 -23.66
N ARG A 166 36.81 -23.12 -24.20
CA ARG A 166 37.71 -24.29 -24.36
C ARG A 166 38.79 -24.04 -25.41
N THR A 167 38.48 -23.34 -26.50
CA THR A 167 39.48 -23.02 -27.53
C THR A 167 40.50 -22.02 -27.01
N ASP A 168 40.12 -21.11 -26.11
CA ASP A 168 41.03 -20.11 -25.53
C ASP A 168 41.97 -20.70 -24.43
N LEU A 169 41.77 -21.97 -24.04
CA LEU A 169 42.55 -22.67 -23.01
C LEU A 169 43.55 -23.70 -23.59
N ILE A 170 43.59 -23.85 -24.92
CA ILE A 170 44.50 -24.72 -25.68
C ILE A 170 45.54 -23.83 -26.34
#